data_AF-A0A8D8JDH2-F1
#
_entry.id   AF-A0A8D8JDH2-F1
#
_cell.length_a   1.000
_cell.length_b   1.000
_cell.length_c   1.000
_cell.angle_alpha   90.00
_cell.angle_beta   90.00
_cell.angle_gamma   90.00
#
_symmetry.space_group_name_H-M   'P 1'
#
loop_
_entity.id
_entity.type
_entity.pdbx_description
1 polymer ?
#
loop_
_entity_poly.entity_id
_entity_poly.type
_entity_poly.pdbx_seq_one_letter_code
_entity_poly.pdbx_strand_id
1 'polypeptide(L)'
;MFRAVLVLAVVGQAAFAQYGRPSGSQSGSFPPYEATISIAEKVRPLATTWTPGANPLPPHLYRTGAKREDLEKHRLPLGILVVKDHIVLPERFDARDRWPECPSLKQIRNQGCCGSCWAISAAETFTDRWCIHSEDKDQFSFGAYDLLSCCHSCGDGCQGGNLGPAWQFWVQRGVSSGGPYNSRQGCHPYPVDVCHSADEDADTPKCTRKCQSTYNVTNVSDDRRFGRVAYSVAQDEERIKEEIFRNGPVQVSFDVYLDFKAYKTGVYRHVFGPM
;
A
#
# COMPACT_ATOMS: atom_id res chain seq x y z
N MET A 1 24.88 -11.75 -8.74
CA MET A 1 24.25 -10.95 -7.66
C MET A 1 23.29 -9.98 -8.33
N PHE A 2 22.13 -10.48 -8.77
CA PHE A 2 21.17 -9.67 -9.51
C PHE A 2 20.35 -8.83 -8.53
N ARG A 3 20.24 -7.54 -8.81
CA ARG A 3 19.40 -6.60 -8.06
C ARG A 3 18.00 -6.72 -8.66
N ALA A 4 17.12 -7.51 -8.05
CA ALA A 4 15.70 -7.34 -8.27
C ALA A 4 15.36 -5.91 -7.84
N VAL A 5 15.23 -5.01 -8.82
CA VAL A 5 14.60 -3.71 -8.60
C VAL A 5 13.13 -4.02 -8.49
N LEU A 6 12.70 -4.47 -7.31
CA LEU A 6 11.31 -4.35 -6.91
C LEU A 6 11.08 -2.84 -6.88
N VAL A 7 10.64 -2.28 -8.01
CA VAL A 7 10.09 -0.92 -8.04
C VAL A 7 8.99 -0.97 -7.00
N LEU A 8 9.24 -0.35 -5.85
CA LEU A 8 8.36 -0.19 -4.70
C LEU A 8 7.15 0.66 -5.12
N ALA A 9 6.38 0.17 -6.09
CA ALA A 9 5.25 0.86 -6.68
C ALA A 9 4.01 0.83 -5.76
N VAL A 10 3.96 -0.08 -4.78
CA VAL A 10 2.73 -0.32 -4.00
C VAL A 10 2.88 -0.04 -2.50
N VAL A 11 4.08 0.28 -2.00
CA VAL A 11 4.27 0.52 -0.54
C VAL A 11 4.77 1.92 -0.20
N GLY A 12 5.33 2.66 -1.18
CA GLY A 12 6.05 3.90 -0.89
C GLY A 12 5.37 5.20 -1.31
N GLN A 13 4.51 5.23 -2.33
CA GLN A 13 4.16 6.50 -2.97
C GLN A 13 2.93 7.22 -2.39
N ALA A 14 2.31 6.66 -1.34
CA ALA A 14 1.07 7.17 -0.78
C ALA A 14 1.18 8.49 0.01
N ALA A 15 2.34 9.15 0.08
CA ALA A 15 2.55 10.25 1.02
C ALA A 15 3.27 11.49 0.42
N PHE A 16 3.42 11.60 -0.90
CA PHE A 16 4.29 12.61 -1.51
C PHE A 16 3.55 13.67 -2.32
N ALA A 17 2.75 14.53 -1.69
CA ALA A 17 2.29 15.78 -2.32
C ALA A 17 2.03 16.93 -1.32
N GLN A 18 2.70 18.05 -1.59
CA GLN A 18 2.41 19.47 -1.27
C GLN A 18 2.50 20.03 0.19
N TYR A 19 3.59 20.82 0.38
CA TYR A 19 3.78 22.12 1.06
C TYR A 19 3.32 22.45 2.51
N GLY A 20 4.24 23.13 3.24
CA GLY A 20 3.95 24.19 4.23
C GLY A 20 4.49 23.97 5.66
N ARG A 21 5.50 24.75 6.10
CA ARG A 21 6.07 24.73 7.48
C ARG A 21 5.14 25.42 8.50
N PRO A 22 5.07 24.92 9.75
CA PRO A 22 5.44 25.80 10.88
C PRO A 22 6.13 25.11 12.08
N SER A 23 6.62 25.98 12.96
CA SER A 23 7.53 25.83 14.11
C SER A 23 6.88 25.41 15.44
N GLY A 24 7.61 24.68 16.29
CA GLY A 24 7.34 24.61 17.74
C GLY A 24 7.88 23.35 18.44
N SER A 25 8.66 23.53 19.52
CA SER A 25 9.40 22.51 20.26
C SER A 25 8.64 21.90 21.44
N GLN A 26 8.75 20.58 21.69
CA GLN A 26 8.70 19.98 23.04
C GLN A 26 9.51 18.66 23.13
N SER A 27 9.99 18.38 24.35
CA SER A 27 11.02 17.42 24.72
C SER A 27 10.48 16.00 24.99
N GLY A 28 10.86 15.08 24.12
CA GLY A 28 10.96 13.63 24.31
C GLY A 28 12.10 13.15 23.42
N SER A 29 12.97 12.25 23.89
CA SER A 29 14.17 11.84 23.15
C SER A 29 13.81 11.03 21.89
N PHE A 30 13.92 11.73 20.75
CA PHE A 30 14.02 11.36 19.31
C PHE A 30 12.89 11.96 18.43
N PRO A 31 13.17 12.52 17.22
CA PRO A 31 14.47 12.75 16.57
C PRO A 31 14.74 14.24 16.16
N PRO A 32 16.01 14.63 15.97
CA PRO A 32 16.45 16.00 15.67
C PRO A 32 16.10 16.50 14.25
N TYR A 33 15.18 15.85 13.55
CA TYR A 33 14.94 16.06 12.12
C TYR A 33 13.54 16.64 11.88
N GLU A 34 13.49 17.95 11.67
CA GLU A 34 12.25 18.65 11.30
C GLU A 34 11.87 18.42 9.84
N ALA A 35 12.83 18.04 8.98
CA ALA A 35 12.62 17.87 7.55
C ALA A 35 13.43 16.70 6.98
N THR A 36 12.92 16.11 5.91
CA THR A 36 13.60 15.01 5.20
C THR A 36 14.92 15.44 4.55
N ILE A 37 15.11 16.73 4.29
CA ILE A 37 16.39 17.26 3.76
C ILE A 37 17.55 17.08 4.74
N SER A 38 17.33 17.23 6.05
CA SER A 38 18.40 17.05 7.05
C SER A 38 18.79 15.59 7.22
N ILE A 39 17.85 14.66 6.98
CA ILE A 39 18.14 13.23 6.84
C ILE A 39 18.95 13.01 5.55
N ALA A 40 18.52 13.61 4.44
CA ALA A 40 19.16 13.42 3.15
C ALA A 40 20.64 13.83 3.14
N GLU A 41 20.99 14.92 3.81
CA GLU A 41 22.37 15.38 3.96
C GLU A 41 23.26 14.35 4.67
N LYS A 42 22.74 13.71 5.73
CA LYS A 42 23.46 12.64 6.45
C LYS A 42 23.58 11.35 5.64
N VAL A 43 22.58 11.04 4.84
CA VAL A 43 22.50 9.81 4.06
C VAL A 43 23.29 9.89 2.75
N ARG A 44 23.43 11.08 2.17
CA ARG A 44 24.10 11.30 0.88
C ARG A 44 25.47 10.61 0.73
N PRO A 45 26.40 10.67 1.71
CA PRO A 45 27.69 9.97 1.57
C PRO A 45 27.58 8.43 1.74
N LEU A 46 26.47 7.92 2.28
CA LEU A 46 26.27 6.49 2.56
C LEU A 46 25.48 5.79 1.45
N ALA A 47 24.56 6.50 0.79
CA ALA A 47 23.70 5.96 -0.24
C ALA A 47 24.45 5.78 -1.57
N THR A 48 24.77 4.53 -1.92
CA THR A 48 25.52 4.18 -3.14
C THR A 48 24.63 3.81 -4.32
N THR A 49 23.38 3.44 -4.06
CA THR A 49 22.46 2.86 -5.05
C THR A 49 21.18 3.67 -5.22
N TRP A 50 20.99 4.69 -4.40
CA TRP A 50 19.83 5.56 -4.41
C TRP A 50 20.24 6.98 -4.04
N THR A 51 19.40 7.95 -4.41
CA THR A 51 19.62 9.36 -4.12
C THR A 51 18.66 9.83 -3.05
N PRO A 52 19.14 10.40 -1.93
CA PRO A 52 18.28 11.02 -0.93
C PRO A 52 18.00 12.50 -1.24
N GLY A 53 16.84 13.01 -0.81
CA GLY A 53 16.45 14.40 -0.98
C GLY A 53 15.23 14.83 -0.15
N ALA A 54 14.81 16.08 -0.33
CA ALA A 54 13.67 16.67 0.38
C ALA A 54 12.33 16.14 -0.16
N ASN A 55 11.55 15.52 0.70
CA ASN A 55 10.15 15.15 0.45
C ASN A 55 9.17 16.13 1.13
N PRO A 56 7.91 16.25 0.64
CA PRO A 56 7.00 17.32 1.03
C PRO A 56 6.63 17.34 2.51
N LEU A 57 6.41 16.17 3.11
CA LEU A 57 6.08 16.06 4.52
C LEU A 57 7.34 15.91 5.39
N PRO A 58 7.30 16.40 6.64
CA PRO A 58 8.24 16.02 7.68
C PRO A 58 8.31 14.50 7.88
N PRO A 59 9.44 13.96 8.36
CA PRO A 59 9.63 12.52 8.52
C PRO A 59 8.56 11.85 9.41
N HIS A 60 8.11 12.52 10.47
CA HIS A 60 7.15 11.94 11.40
C HIS A 60 5.73 11.81 10.80
N LEU A 61 5.38 12.61 9.78
CA LEU A 61 4.06 12.54 9.12
C LEU A 61 3.93 11.41 8.10
N TYR A 62 5.01 10.72 7.74
CA TYR A 62 4.92 9.48 6.97
C TYR A 62 4.48 8.34 7.90
N ARG A 63 3.16 8.12 7.98
CA ARG A 63 2.54 7.08 8.79
C ARG A 63 2.70 5.70 8.14
N THR A 64 2.98 4.69 8.95
CA THR A 64 3.01 3.28 8.54
C THR A 64 1.99 2.51 9.38
N GLY A 65 1.59 1.33 8.92
CA GLY A 65 0.54 0.57 9.61
C GLY A 65 0.48 -0.91 9.29
N ALA A 66 1.51 -1.49 8.71
CA ALA A 66 1.61 -2.96 8.64
C ALA A 66 2.24 -3.45 9.95
N LYS A 67 1.55 -4.34 10.69
CA LYS A 67 2.04 -4.83 11.98
C LYS A 67 3.08 -5.94 11.79
N ARG A 68 4.30 -5.71 12.29
CA ARG A 68 5.45 -6.61 12.11
C ARG A 68 5.30 -7.97 12.78
N GLU A 69 4.83 -8.00 14.03
CA GLU A 69 4.67 -9.22 14.85
C GLU A 69 3.70 -10.25 14.23
N ASP A 70 2.87 -9.78 13.31
CA ASP A 70 1.76 -10.54 12.75
C ASP A 70 2.03 -11.01 11.32
N LEU A 71 3.14 -10.60 10.69
CA LEU A 71 3.58 -11.13 9.40
C LEU A 71 3.96 -12.61 9.46
N GLU A 72 4.26 -13.14 10.64
CA GLU A 72 4.51 -14.58 10.82
C GLU A 72 3.24 -15.31 11.28
N LYS A 73 2.47 -14.71 12.20
CA LYS A 73 1.27 -15.33 12.80
C LYS A 73 0.07 -15.37 11.87
N HIS A 74 -0.11 -14.34 11.04
CA HIS A 74 -1.25 -14.18 10.16
C HIS A 74 -0.90 -14.46 8.69
N ARG A 75 0.15 -15.25 8.43
CA ARG A 75 0.41 -15.74 7.07
C ARG A 75 -0.71 -16.64 6.63
N LEU A 76 -1.08 -16.46 5.38
CA LEU A 76 -1.96 -17.38 4.71
C LEU A 76 -1.19 -18.66 4.37
N PRO A 77 -1.91 -19.77 4.13
CA PRO A 77 -1.29 -20.95 3.54
C PRO A 77 -0.50 -20.58 2.28
N LEU A 78 0.64 -21.26 2.08
CA LEU A 78 1.43 -21.06 0.87
C LEU A 78 0.63 -21.49 -0.35
N GLY A 79 0.56 -20.61 -1.34
CA GLY A 79 0.01 -20.93 -2.64
C GLY A 79 0.95 -21.88 -3.37
N ILE A 80 0.41 -22.96 -3.91
CA ILE A 80 1.16 -23.86 -4.78
C ILE A 80 0.83 -23.45 -6.21
N LEU A 81 1.79 -22.83 -6.89
CA LEU A 81 1.72 -22.67 -8.34
C LEU A 81 1.96 -24.05 -8.95
N VAL A 82 0.88 -24.71 -9.38
CA VAL A 82 0.95 -25.98 -10.11
C VAL A 82 1.31 -25.65 -11.56
N VAL A 83 2.61 -25.54 -11.82
CA VAL A 83 3.14 -25.18 -13.13
C VAL A 83 3.20 -26.42 -14.02
N LYS A 84 2.60 -26.37 -15.21
CA LYS A 84 2.74 -27.44 -16.23
C LYS A 84 3.95 -27.25 -17.15
N ASP A 85 4.39 -26.01 -17.37
CA ASP A 85 5.45 -25.66 -18.32
C ASP A 85 6.55 -24.81 -17.67
N HIS A 86 7.82 -25.12 -17.98
CA HIS A 86 8.94 -24.26 -17.60
C HIS A 86 8.83 -22.90 -18.32
N ILE A 87 8.63 -21.83 -17.56
CA ILE A 87 8.65 -20.46 -18.08
C ILE A 87 10.03 -19.86 -17.84
N VAL A 88 10.61 -19.33 -18.92
CA VAL A 88 11.78 -18.45 -18.83
C VAL A 88 11.27 -17.04 -18.55
N LEU A 89 11.54 -16.53 -17.35
CA LEU A 89 11.14 -15.19 -16.94
C LEU A 89 12.07 -14.14 -17.58
N PRO A 90 11.53 -12.96 -17.96
CA PRO A 90 12.36 -11.89 -18.51
C PRO A 90 13.28 -11.30 -17.45
N GLU A 91 14.43 -10.76 -17.86
CA GLU A 91 15.36 -10.07 -16.94
C GLU A 91 14.72 -8.82 -16.31
N ARG A 92 13.81 -8.16 -17.03
CA ARG A 92 13.06 -6.99 -16.58
C ARG A 92 11.59 -7.19 -16.86
N PHE A 93 10.75 -6.78 -15.91
CA PHE A 93 9.31 -6.85 -16.02
C PHE A 93 8.68 -5.60 -15.42
N ASP A 94 7.70 -5.06 -16.11
CA ASP A 94 6.83 -4.01 -15.60
C ASP A 94 5.38 -4.38 -15.91
N ALA A 95 4.56 -4.47 -14.86
CA ALA A 95 3.15 -4.81 -15.01
C ALA A 95 2.41 -3.80 -15.89
N ARG A 96 2.82 -2.52 -15.86
CA ARG A 96 2.19 -1.43 -16.62
C ARG A 96 2.42 -1.55 -18.13
N ASP A 97 3.53 -2.18 -18.52
CA ASP A 97 3.86 -2.48 -19.92
C ASP A 97 3.21 -3.79 -20.37
N ARG A 98 3.07 -4.75 -19.46
CA ARG A 98 2.44 -6.04 -19.73
C ARG A 98 0.93 -5.95 -19.89
N TRP A 99 0.27 -5.11 -19.08
CA TRP A 99 -1.17 -4.91 -19.06
C TRP A 99 -1.52 -3.41 -19.18
N PRO A 100 -1.18 -2.76 -20.31
CA PRO A 100 -1.39 -1.32 -20.50
C PRO A 100 -2.86 -0.89 -20.46
N GLU A 101 -3.77 -1.82 -20.76
CA GLU A 101 -5.23 -1.68 -20.68
C GLU A 101 -5.78 -1.62 -19.25
N CYS A 102 -4.97 -1.91 -18.24
CA CYS A 102 -5.33 -1.77 -16.83
C CYS A 102 -4.81 -0.44 -16.26
N PRO A 103 -5.60 0.66 -16.29
CA PRO A 103 -5.17 1.98 -15.83
C PRO A 103 -4.83 2.03 -14.35
N SER A 104 -5.39 1.13 -13.53
CA SER A 104 -5.12 1.05 -12.09
C SER A 104 -3.64 0.82 -11.77
N LEU A 105 -2.90 0.12 -12.64
CA LEU A 105 -1.47 -0.14 -12.49
C LEU A 105 -0.61 1.13 -12.51
N LYS A 106 -1.17 2.25 -12.97
CA LYS A 106 -0.53 3.58 -13.03
C LYS A 106 -1.04 4.52 -11.94
N GLN A 107 -2.02 4.09 -11.16
CA GLN A 107 -2.60 4.89 -10.08
C GLN A 107 -1.81 4.73 -8.80
N ILE A 108 -1.63 5.84 -8.09
CA ILE A 108 -1.00 5.88 -6.78
C ILE A 108 -2.02 6.48 -5.82
N ARG A 109 -2.38 5.74 -4.76
CA ARG A 109 -3.34 6.22 -3.76
C ARG A 109 -2.63 6.81 -2.56
N ASN A 110 -3.33 7.68 -1.84
CA ASN A 110 -2.82 8.33 -0.64
C ASN A 110 -3.57 7.80 0.60
N GLN A 111 -2.84 7.33 1.61
CA GLN A 111 -3.41 6.78 2.84
C GLN A 111 -3.74 7.85 3.89
N GLY A 112 -3.39 9.10 3.62
CA GLY A 112 -3.62 10.23 4.52
C GLY A 112 -2.93 10.06 5.87
N CYS A 113 -3.52 10.68 6.90
CA CYS A 113 -3.05 10.63 8.28
C CYS A 113 -3.45 9.35 9.04
N CYS A 114 -3.50 8.23 8.33
CA CYS A 114 -3.98 6.95 8.85
C CYS A 114 -2.96 5.86 8.54
N GLY A 115 -2.59 5.05 9.53
CA GLY A 115 -1.76 3.85 9.39
C GLY A 115 -2.50 2.72 8.66
N SER A 116 -2.99 2.98 7.45
CA SER A 116 -3.83 2.06 6.68
C SER A 116 -3.16 1.54 5.41
N CYS A 117 -1.83 1.63 5.31
CA CYS A 117 -1.08 1.08 4.19
C CYS A 117 -1.43 -0.38 3.91
N TRP A 118 -1.73 -1.17 4.95
CA TRP A 118 -2.18 -2.56 4.86
C TRP A 118 -3.51 -2.73 4.10
N ALA A 119 -4.43 -1.75 4.20
CA ALA A 119 -5.72 -1.76 3.51
C ALA A 119 -5.63 -1.12 2.12
N ILE A 120 -4.89 -0.01 1.99
CA ILE A 120 -4.68 0.68 0.72
C ILE A 120 -3.98 -0.23 -0.29
N SER A 121 -2.83 -0.80 0.07
CA SER A 121 -2.07 -1.67 -0.82
C SER A 121 -2.81 -2.98 -1.17
N ALA A 122 -3.67 -3.48 -0.27
CA ALA A 122 -4.55 -4.60 -0.57
C ALA A 122 -5.58 -4.21 -1.63
N ALA A 123 -6.29 -3.09 -1.46
CA ALA A 123 -7.28 -2.60 -2.41
C ALA A 123 -6.68 -2.26 -3.79
N GLU A 124 -5.46 -1.70 -3.84
CA GLU A 124 -4.70 -1.50 -5.08
C GLU A 124 -4.43 -2.84 -5.77
N THR A 125 -3.88 -3.81 -5.04
CA THR A 125 -3.58 -5.14 -5.60
C THR A 125 -4.84 -5.86 -6.08
N PHE A 126 -5.95 -5.76 -5.35
CA PHE A 126 -7.24 -6.33 -5.77
C PHE A 126 -7.74 -5.71 -7.07
N THR A 127 -7.63 -4.38 -7.18
CA THR A 127 -8.05 -3.63 -8.38
C THR A 127 -7.24 -4.05 -9.59
N ASP A 128 -5.92 -4.10 -9.47
CA ASP A 128 -5.03 -4.51 -10.55
C ASP A 128 -5.32 -5.94 -11.02
N ARG A 129 -5.42 -6.87 -10.07
CA ARG A 129 -5.71 -8.27 -10.38
C ARG A 129 -7.11 -8.44 -10.97
N TRP A 130 -8.09 -7.66 -10.53
CA TRP A 130 -9.44 -7.74 -11.09
C TRP A 130 -9.47 -7.34 -12.56
N CYS A 131 -8.79 -6.26 -12.92
CA CYS A 131 -8.64 -5.87 -14.32
C CYS A 131 -7.89 -6.94 -15.13
N ILE A 132 -6.74 -7.41 -14.63
CA ILE A 132 -5.90 -8.40 -15.33
C ILE A 132 -6.66 -9.71 -15.57
N HIS A 133 -7.34 -10.24 -14.54
CA HIS A 133 -8.02 -11.53 -14.61
C HIS A 133 -9.41 -11.45 -15.25
N SER A 134 -9.95 -10.25 -15.43
CA SER A 134 -11.16 -10.04 -16.26
C SER A 134 -10.83 -9.86 -17.74
N GLU A 135 -9.54 -9.88 -18.13
CA GLU A 135 -9.08 -9.48 -19.46
C GLU A 135 -9.66 -8.10 -19.81
N ASP A 136 -9.38 -7.10 -18.98
CA ASP A 136 -9.74 -5.68 -19.14
C ASP A 136 -11.24 -5.32 -19.27
N LYS A 137 -12.11 -6.33 -19.27
CA LYS A 137 -13.58 -6.20 -19.38
C LYS A 137 -14.24 -5.60 -18.15
N ASP A 138 -13.58 -5.64 -17.00
CA ASP A 138 -14.11 -5.06 -15.75
C ASP A 138 -13.05 -4.23 -15.02
N GLN A 139 -13.31 -2.92 -14.94
CA GLN A 139 -12.44 -1.90 -14.38
C GLN A 139 -12.88 -1.49 -12.96
N PHE A 140 -13.32 -2.47 -12.16
CA PHE A 140 -13.79 -2.25 -10.79
C PHE A 140 -12.67 -1.76 -9.87
N SER A 141 -12.85 -0.58 -9.27
CA SER A 141 -11.90 0.02 -8.32
C SER A 141 -12.29 -0.30 -6.88
N PHE A 142 -11.60 -1.27 -6.26
CA PHE A 142 -11.82 -1.63 -4.86
C PHE A 142 -11.45 -0.46 -3.94
N GLY A 143 -12.31 -0.16 -2.97
CA GLY A 143 -12.10 0.87 -1.97
C GLY A 143 -11.39 0.34 -0.73
N ALA A 144 -10.44 1.11 -0.19
CA ALA A 144 -9.79 0.75 1.07
C ALA A 144 -10.68 0.95 2.29
N TYR A 145 -11.79 1.70 2.16
CA TYR A 145 -12.72 2.00 3.27
C TYR A 145 -13.30 0.73 3.90
N ASP A 146 -13.76 -0.23 3.10
CA ASP A 146 -14.45 -1.43 3.60
C ASP A 146 -13.47 -2.33 4.39
N LEU A 147 -12.23 -2.46 3.89
CA LEU A 147 -11.14 -3.10 4.62
C LEU A 147 -10.84 -2.36 5.93
N LEU A 148 -10.60 -1.05 5.85
CA LEU A 148 -10.22 -0.20 6.97
C LEU A 148 -11.25 -0.20 8.11
N SER A 149 -12.55 -0.11 7.76
CA SER A 149 -13.63 0.15 8.73
C SER A 149 -14.38 -1.11 9.16
N CYS A 150 -14.54 -2.08 8.26
CA CYS A 150 -15.41 -3.25 8.47
C CYS A 150 -14.65 -4.56 8.71
N CYS A 151 -13.34 -4.64 8.41
CA CYS A 151 -12.55 -5.82 8.74
C CYS A 151 -11.97 -5.76 10.16
N HIS A 152 -12.79 -6.10 11.15
CA HIS A 152 -12.36 -6.11 12.56
C HIS A 152 -11.29 -7.17 12.88
N SER A 153 -11.15 -8.21 12.04
CA SER A 153 -10.08 -9.21 12.17
C SER A 153 -8.77 -8.78 11.49
N CYS A 154 -8.77 -7.65 10.78
CA CYS A 154 -7.59 -7.18 10.07
C CYS A 154 -6.66 -6.33 10.94
N GLY A 155 -7.09 -5.91 12.12
CA GLY A 155 -6.32 -5.05 13.03
C GLY A 155 -7.15 -3.87 13.53
N ASP A 156 -6.47 -2.77 13.81
CA ASP A 156 -7.02 -1.60 14.52
C ASP A 156 -7.22 -0.40 13.58
N GLY A 157 -7.54 -0.69 12.32
CA GLY A 157 -7.84 0.34 11.32
C GLY A 157 -6.65 1.27 11.04
N CYS A 158 -6.78 2.54 11.44
CA CYS A 158 -5.73 3.56 11.32
C CYS A 158 -4.54 3.35 12.27
N GLN A 159 -4.68 2.49 13.29
CA GLN A 159 -3.57 2.09 14.16
C GLN A 159 -2.84 0.83 13.67
N GLY A 160 -3.05 0.49 12.39
CA GLY A 160 -2.37 -0.59 11.71
C GLY A 160 -3.14 -1.90 11.67
N GLY A 161 -2.70 -2.77 10.78
CA GLY A 161 -3.35 -4.02 10.47
C GLY A 161 -2.47 -4.98 9.69
N ASN A 162 -3.11 -6.05 9.22
CA ASN A 162 -2.51 -7.30 8.82
C ASN A 162 -2.88 -7.66 7.38
N LEU A 163 -1.88 -8.06 6.59
CA LEU A 163 -2.03 -8.36 5.17
C LEU A 163 -2.91 -9.60 4.96
N GLY A 164 -2.56 -10.75 5.54
CA GLY A 164 -3.29 -12.01 5.34
C GLY A 164 -4.80 -11.91 5.61
N PRO A 165 -5.22 -11.38 6.78
CA PRO A 165 -6.62 -11.17 7.09
C PRO A 165 -7.36 -10.26 6.10
N ALA A 166 -6.69 -9.25 5.52
CA ALA A 166 -7.30 -8.38 4.50
C ALA A 166 -7.66 -9.17 3.23
N TRP A 167 -6.78 -10.07 2.78
CA TRP A 167 -7.07 -10.97 1.67
C TRP A 167 -8.16 -12.00 2.02
N GLN A 168 -8.16 -12.53 3.24
CA GLN A 168 -9.24 -13.43 3.70
C GLN A 168 -10.59 -12.72 3.74
N PHE A 169 -10.62 -11.46 4.19
CA PHE A 169 -11.82 -10.64 4.20
C PHE A 169 -12.36 -10.47 2.77
N TRP A 170 -11.50 -10.19 1.81
CA TRP A 170 -11.91 -10.08 0.41
C TRP A 170 -12.56 -11.38 -0.13
N VAL A 171 -12.02 -12.54 0.23
CA VAL A 171 -12.59 -13.84 -0.16
C VAL A 171 -13.92 -14.14 0.56
N GLN A 172 -14.00 -13.87 1.86
CA GLN A 172 -15.13 -14.32 2.69
C GLN A 172 -16.29 -13.33 2.73
N ARG A 173 -15.99 -12.02 2.70
CA ARG A 173 -16.94 -10.92 2.94
C ARG A 173 -17.11 -10.01 1.73
N GLY A 174 -16.16 -10.05 0.81
CA GLY A 174 -16.08 -9.13 -0.32
C GLY A 174 -15.64 -7.73 0.10
N VAL A 175 -15.24 -6.92 -0.88
CA VAL A 175 -14.83 -5.52 -0.68
C VAL A 175 -15.58 -4.66 -1.69
N SER A 176 -16.15 -3.55 -1.22
CA SER A 176 -16.87 -2.59 -2.06
C SER A 176 -15.93 -1.69 -2.86
N SER A 177 -16.50 -0.99 -3.84
CA SER A 177 -15.79 0.02 -4.61
C SER A 177 -15.53 1.28 -3.80
N GLY A 178 -14.48 2.00 -4.18
CA GLY A 178 -14.14 3.27 -3.57
C GLY A 178 -13.04 3.99 -4.31
N GLY A 179 -13.14 5.32 -4.33
CA GLY A 179 -12.14 6.21 -4.90
C GLY A 179 -11.28 6.92 -3.85
N PRO A 180 -10.47 7.90 -4.28
CA PRO A 180 -9.63 8.69 -3.39
C PRO A 180 -10.47 9.59 -2.47
N TYR A 181 -9.79 10.21 -1.50
CA TYR A 181 -10.39 11.20 -0.62
C TYR A 181 -11.08 12.31 -1.40
N ASN A 182 -12.23 12.76 -0.89
CA ASN A 182 -13.07 13.81 -1.49
C ASN A 182 -13.51 13.53 -2.95
N SER A 183 -13.53 12.26 -3.37
CA SER A 183 -14.09 11.86 -4.66
C SER A 183 -15.55 11.43 -4.52
N ARG A 184 -16.26 11.36 -5.65
CA ARG A 184 -17.61 10.75 -5.75
C ARG A 184 -17.56 9.36 -6.38
N GLN A 185 -16.40 8.73 -6.37
CA GLN A 185 -16.16 7.47 -7.05
C GLN A 185 -16.38 6.29 -6.10
N GLY A 186 -17.14 5.30 -6.58
CA GLY A 186 -17.45 4.07 -5.85
C GLY A 186 -18.45 4.24 -4.70
N CYS A 187 -18.72 3.14 -4.00
CA CYS A 187 -19.63 3.09 -2.87
C CYS A 187 -19.11 3.91 -1.68
N HIS A 188 -17.82 3.75 -1.35
CA HIS A 188 -17.16 4.47 -0.25
C HIS A 188 -15.84 5.09 -0.70
N PRO A 189 -15.82 6.40 -0.97
CA PRO A 189 -14.56 7.14 -1.12
C PRO A 189 -13.69 7.01 0.14
N TYR A 190 -12.39 7.13 -0.04
CA TYR A 190 -11.45 7.09 1.07
C TYR A 190 -11.74 8.24 2.06
N PRO A 191 -11.78 7.99 3.39
CA PRO A 191 -12.35 8.97 4.33
C PRO A 191 -11.30 9.88 4.99
N VAL A 192 -10.01 9.61 4.81
CA VAL A 192 -8.94 10.30 5.53
C VAL A 192 -8.13 11.19 4.58
N ASP A 193 -7.91 12.43 4.98
CA ASP A 193 -7.03 13.39 4.30
C ASP A 193 -5.58 13.28 4.80
N VAL A 194 -4.65 14.01 4.21
CA VAL A 194 -3.25 14.11 4.68
C VAL A 194 -3.15 14.65 6.11
N CYS A 195 -2.04 14.37 6.79
CA CYS A 195 -1.77 14.96 8.10
C CYS A 195 -1.51 16.47 7.98
N HIS A 196 -2.22 17.27 8.78
CA HIS A 196 -2.04 18.72 8.89
C HIS A 196 -1.15 19.11 10.07
N SER A 197 -0.96 18.22 11.05
CA SER A 197 -0.05 18.45 12.19
C SER A 197 0.64 17.17 12.68
N ALA A 198 1.69 17.33 13.49
CA ALA A 198 2.50 16.23 14.03
C ALA A 198 1.71 15.28 14.93
N ASP A 199 0.80 15.87 15.73
CA ASP A 199 -0.02 15.18 16.74
C ASP A 199 -1.37 14.71 16.19
N GLU A 200 -1.60 14.89 14.88
CA GLU A 200 -2.79 14.40 14.23
C GLU A 200 -2.67 12.90 13.98
N ASP A 201 -3.65 12.16 14.47
CA ASP A 201 -3.88 10.78 14.08
C ASP A 201 -5.36 10.64 13.71
N ALA A 202 -5.61 10.11 12.51
CA ALA A 202 -6.98 9.91 12.06
C ALA A 202 -7.63 8.77 12.84
N ASP A 203 -8.85 9.01 13.33
CA ASP A 203 -9.69 7.97 13.88
C ASP A 203 -10.12 6.98 12.79
N THR A 204 -10.20 5.70 13.17
CA THR A 204 -10.76 4.68 12.27
C THR A 204 -12.24 5.00 12.02
N PRO A 205 -12.65 5.19 10.75
CA PRO A 205 -14.04 5.47 10.42
C PRO A 205 -14.95 4.29 10.81
N LYS A 206 -16.17 4.59 11.26
CA LYS A 206 -17.16 3.55 11.58
C LYS A 206 -17.59 2.81 10.32
N CYS A 207 -17.62 1.47 10.36
CA CYS A 207 -18.19 0.66 9.27
C CYS A 207 -19.64 1.05 8.96
N THR A 208 -19.93 1.41 7.72
CA THR A 208 -21.29 1.68 7.24
C THR A 208 -21.75 0.67 6.20
N ARG A 209 -23.03 0.29 6.27
CA ARG A 209 -23.67 -0.62 5.31
C ARG A 209 -24.28 0.08 4.10
N LYS A 210 -24.22 1.41 4.05
CA LYS A 210 -24.80 2.22 2.97
C LYS A 210 -23.70 2.92 2.19
N CYS A 211 -23.79 2.89 0.87
CA CYS A 211 -22.94 3.69 0.00
C CYS A 211 -23.29 5.18 0.10
N GLN A 212 -22.41 6.04 -0.42
CA GLN A 212 -22.70 7.46 -0.57
C GLN A 212 -23.94 7.67 -1.45
N SER A 213 -24.72 8.71 -1.15
CA SER A 213 -26.01 8.98 -1.82
C SER A 213 -25.88 9.33 -3.30
N THR A 214 -24.71 9.77 -3.74
CA THR A 214 -24.40 10.09 -5.14
C THR A 214 -24.07 8.85 -5.97
N TYR A 215 -23.93 7.68 -5.34
CA TYR A 215 -23.63 6.42 -6.01
C TYR A 215 -24.91 5.68 -6.41
N ASN A 216 -24.83 4.87 -7.47
CA ASN A 216 -25.96 4.16 -8.04
C ASN A 216 -26.42 2.94 -7.20
N VAL A 217 -25.56 2.44 -6.33
CA VAL A 217 -25.88 1.35 -5.39
C VAL A 217 -26.14 1.94 -4.01
N THR A 218 -27.20 1.48 -3.33
CA THR A 218 -27.51 1.93 -1.96
C THR A 218 -26.86 1.06 -0.88
N ASN A 219 -26.99 -0.27 -0.98
CA ASN A 219 -26.44 -1.18 0.02
C ASN A 219 -25.03 -1.63 -0.38
N VAL A 220 -24.08 -1.56 0.56
CA VAL A 220 -22.70 -1.98 0.31
C VAL A 220 -22.59 -3.44 -0.14
N SER A 221 -23.51 -4.30 0.31
CA SER A 221 -23.55 -5.73 -0.05
C SER A 221 -23.67 -5.95 -1.56
N ASP A 222 -24.39 -5.07 -2.25
CA ASP A 222 -24.72 -5.22 -3.66
C ASP A 222 -23.55 -4.72 -4.54
N ASP A 223 -22.67 -3.89 -3.96
CA ASP A 223 -21.47 -3.37 -4.61
C ASP A 223 -20.23 -4.24 -4.38
N ARG A 224 -20.22 -5.06 -3.33
CA ARG A 224 -19.06 -5.90 -3.00
C ARG A 224 -18.72 -6.88 -4.12
N ARG A 225 -17.41 -7.06 -4.33
CA ARG A 225 -16.83 -8.12 -5.18
C ARG A 225 -15.90 -8.99 -4.35
N PHE A 226 -15.82 -10.26 -4.71
CA PHE A 226 -15.18 -11.30 -3.90
C PHE A 226 -13.94 -11.83 -4.58
N GLY A 227 -12.87 -12.00 -3.81
CA GLY A 227 -11.71 -12.76 -4.22
C GLY A 227 -12.05 -14.24 -4.28
N ARG A 228 -11.41 -14.98 -5.19
CA ARG A 228 -11.62 -16.44 -5.28
C ARG A 228 -10.83 -17.20 -4.22
N VAL A 229 -9.58 -16.82 -4.01
CA VAL A 229 -8.64 -17.48 -3.11
C VAL A 229 -7.62 -16.47 -2.60
N ALA A 230 -7.15 -16.71 -1.38
CA ALA A 230 -6.12 -15.93 -0.73
C ALA A 230 -4.99 -16.87 -0.28
N TYR A 231 -3.75 -16.52 -0.60
CA TYR A 231 -2.57 -17.33 -0.29
C TYR A 231 -1.33 -16.45 -0.10
N SER A 232 -0.31 -17.01 0.54
CA SER A 232 1.02 -16.40 0.61
C SER A 232 1.93 -16.93 -0.49
N VAL A 233 2.73 -16.04 -1.07
CA VAL A 233 3.86 -16.42 -1.93
C VAL A 233 5.04 -16.80 -1.04
N ALA A 234 5.80 -17.82 -1.46
CA ALA A 234 7.02 -18.19 -0.76
C ALA A 234 8.02 -17.01 -0.73
N GLN A 235 8.85 -16.95 0.31
CA GLN A 235 9.96 -15.99 0.40
C GLN A 235 11.11 -16.42 -0.51
N ASP A 236 10.84 -16.45 -1.80
CA ASP A 236 11.75 -16.87 -2.86
C ASP A 236 11.61 -15.93 -4.04
N GLU A 237 12.73 -15.39 -4.50
CA GLU A 237 12.77 -14.37 -5.56
C GLU A 237 12.14 -14.88 -6.85
N GLU A 238 12.44 -16.12 -7.26
CA GLU A 238 11.92 -16.70 -8.49
C GLU A 238 10.42 -16.97 -8.39
N ARG A 239 9.92 -17.42 -7.23
CA ARG A 239 8.48 -17.58 -7.00
C ARG A 239 7.73 -16.26 -7.01
N ILE A 240 8.31 -15.19 -6.45
CA ILE A 240 7.70 -13.86 -6.46
C ILE A 240 7.67 -13.31 -7.89
N LYS A 241 8.77 -13.43 -8.65
CA LYS A 241 8.80 -13.04 -10.06
C LYS A 241 7.77 -13.80 -10.88
N GLU A 242 7.69 -15.12 -10.69
CA GLU A 242 6.73 -15.97 -11.40
C GLU A 242 5.28 -15.56 -11.08
N GLU A 243 4.96 -15.32 -9.81
CA GLU A 243 3.64 -14.85 -9.39
C GLU A 243 3.28 -13.53 -10.05
N ILE A 244 4.19 -12.55 -10.02
CA ILE A 244 3.96 -11.23 -10.62
C ILE A 244 3.78 -11.34 -12.13
N PHE A 245 4.63 -12.12 -12.79
CA PHE A 245 4.60 -12.31 -14.24
C PHE A 245 3.30 -12.94 -14.73
N ARG A 246 2.76 -13.90 -13.98
CA ARG A 246 1.54 -14.64 -14.36
C ARG A 246 0.27 -13.91 -13.95
N ASN A 247 0.24 -13.40 -12.72
CA ASN A 247 -0.99 -13.04 -12.03
C ASN A 247 -1.09 -11.54 -11.71
N GLY A 248 -0.07 -10.75 -12.03
CA GLY A 248 -0.04 -9.32 -11.73
C GLY A 248 0.52 -8.99 -10.34
N PRO A 249 0.47 -7.71 -9.94
CA PRO A 249 1.06 -7.21 -8.69
C PRO A 249 0.71 -8.04 -7.46
N VAL A 250 1.59 -8.02 -6.47
CA VAL A 250 1.42 -8.67 -5.16
C VAL A 250 1.55 -7.64 -4.05
N GLN A 251 0.86 -7.88 -2.94
CA GLN A 251 1.02 -7.06 -1.73
C GLN A 251 2.22 -7.56 -0.93
N VAL A 252 3.09 -6.63 -0.51
CA VAL A 252 4.25 -6.92 0.34
C VAL A 252 4.36 -5.90 1.47
N SER A 253 5.09 -6.27 2.52
CA SER A 253 5.46 -5.39 3.62
C SER A 253 6.98 -5.45 3.82
N PHE A 254 7.57 -4.33 4.25
CA PHE A 254 8.97 -4.25 4.61
C PHE A 254 9.17 -3.24 5.75
N ASP A 255 10.28 -3.37 6.47
CA ASP A 255 10.61 -2.44 7.56
C ASP A 255 11.01 -1.08 6.99
N VAL A 256 10.32 -0.02 7.43
CA VAL A 256 10.57 1.36 6.99
C VAL A 256 11.50 2.03 8.00
N TYR A 257 12.67 2.45 7.53
CA TYR A 257 13.63 3.19 8.35
C TYR A 257 13.56 4.69 8.09
N LEU A 258 14.11 5.47 9.01
CA LEU A 258 14.15 6.94 8.95
C LEU A 258 14.73 7.46 7.62
N ASP A 259 15.77 6.81 7.08
CA ASP A 259 16.38 7.20 5.81
C ASP A 259 15.46 7.00 4.60
N PHE A 260 14.56 6.01 4.62
CA PHE A 260 13.60 5.77 3.55
C PHE A 260 12.70 6.98 3.30
N LYS A 261 12.38 7.73 4.36
CA LYS A 261 11.56 8.94 4.30
C LYS A 261 12.21 10.06 3.48
N ALA A 262 13.51 9.96 3.21
CA ALA A 262 14.27 10.86 2.33
C ALA A 262 14.54 10.27 0.94
N TYR A 263 14.03 9.09 0.59
CA TYR A 263 14.22 8.47 -0.72
C TYR A 263 13.66 9.35 -1.85
N LYS A 264 14.39 9.42 -2.98
CA LYS A 264 13.94 10.06 -4.23
C LYS A 264 13.98 9.14 -5.44
N THR A 265 15.14 8.57 -5.73
CA THR A 265 15.36 7.77 -6.95
C THR A 265 16.41 6.69 -6.72
N GLY A 266 16.42 5.68 -7.59
CA GLY A 266 17.39 4.58 -7.58
C GLY A 266 16.86 3.30 -6.93
N VAL A 267 17.75 2.51 -6.32
CA VAL A 267 17.43 1.26 -5.64
C VAL A 267 17.70 1.45 -4.16
N TYR A 268 16.65 1.57 -3.36
CA TYR A 268 16.78 1.79 -1.93
C TYR A 268 17.50 0.62 -1.24
N ARG A 269 18.41 0.97 -0.34
CA ARG A 269 18.99 0.08 0.66
C ARG A 269 19.20 0.88 1.92
N HIS A 270 18.72 0.37 3.05
CA HIS A 270 18.90 1.00 4.35
C HIS A 270 20.38 1.20 4.68
N VAL A 271 20.72 2.40 5.14
CA VAL A 271 22.08 2.80 5.54
C VAL A 271 22.11 3.65 6.80
N PHE A 272 20.99 4.25 7.24
CA PHE A 272 20.98 5.18 8.36
C PHE A 272 19.63 5.31 9.08
N GLY A 273 19.71 5.48 10.40
CA GLY A 273 18.60 5.85 11.26
C GLY A 273 17.77 4.67 11.76
N PRO A 274 16.97 4.87 12.81
CA PRO A 274 16.12 3.81 13.35
C PRO A 274 14.96 3.49 12.41
N MET A 275 14.31 2.36 12.68
CA MET A 275 12.98 2.03 12.16
C MET A 275 11.96 3.02 12.72
#